data_AF-A0A0J6CKU1-F1
#
_entry.id   AF-A0A0J6CKU1-F1
#
_cell.length_a   1.000
_cell.length_b   1.000
_cell.length_c   1.000
_cell.angle_alpha   90.00
_cell.angle_beta   90.00
_cell.angle_gamma   90.00
#
_symmetry.space_group_name_H-M   'P 1'
#
loop_
_entity.id
_entity.type
_entity.pdbx_description
1 polymer ?
#
loop_
_entity_poly.entity_id
_entity_poly.type
_entity_poly.pdbx_seq_one_letter_code
_entity_poly.pdbx_strand_id
1 'polypeptide(L)'
;MQKKIINKSFLFLLLFLLAGGKMVAQQTLIDVKIDSAAILIGEQTVLHLTVTTDKDKPVQIVIPNDTLMRGVEVLSLSKADSSVIENDRLLIKQDILITSFDSSLYLLPPLKVIDGVDTVYSNQVALKVSTIPVNVDKPEEFYDIKDIWKPPFVLADYYPLIYGILLA
;
A
#
# COMPACT_ATOMS: atom_id res chain seq x y z
N MET A 1 -70.37 -9.68 1.19
CA MET A 1 -68.99 -9.13 1.32
C MET A 1 -68.41 -9.61 2.65
N GLN A 2 -67.71 -10.75 2.67
CA GLN A 2 -67.21 -11.35 3.92
C GLN A 2 -65.88 -10.73 4.33
N LYS A 3 -65.85 -10.06 5.49
CA LYS A 3 -64.62 -9.54 6.10
C LYS A 3 -63.84 -10.71 6.69
N LYS A 4 -62.69 -11.05 6.09
CA LYS A 4 -61.71 -11.97 6.68
C LYS A 4 -61.19 -11.36 7.98
N ILE A 5 -61.52 -11.99 9.11
CA ILE A 5 -61.03 -11.59 10.43
C ILE A 5 -59.62 -12.19 10.56
N ILE A 6 -58.60 -11.35 10.46
CA ILE A 6 -57.22 -11.76 10.75
C ILE A 6 -57.12 -12.06 12.25
N ASN A 7 -56.65 -13.27 12.60
CA ASN A 7 -56.48 -13.69 13.99
C ASN A 7 -55.43 -12.80 14.69
N LYS A 8 -55.84 -12.07 15.74
CA LYS A 8 -54.96 -11.15 16.51
C LYS A 8 -53.68 -11.82 17.04
N SER A 9 -53.73 -13.12 17.33
CA SER A 9 -52.58 -13.91 17.78
C SER A 9 -51.50 -14.07 16.69
N PHE A 10 -51.92 -14.18 15.42
CA PHE A 10 -51.00 -14.19 14.28
C PHE A 10 -50.33 -12.83 14.08
N LEU A 11 -51.08 -11.74 14.33
CA LEU A 11 -50.55 -10.38 14.28
C LEU A 11 -49.48 -10.15 15.36
N PHE A 12 -49.68 -10.71 16.56
CA PHE A 12 -48.74 -10.62 17.68
C PHE A 12 -47.45 -11.41 17.44
N LEU A 13 -47.56 -12.60 16.83
CA LEU A 13 -46.40 -13.41 16.44
C LEU A 13 -45.55 -12.72 15.36
N LEU A 14 -46.20 -12.09 14.38
CA LEU A 14 -45.52 -11.32 13.34
C LEU A 14 -44.80 -10.10 13.93
N LEU A 15 -45.43 -9.42 14.89
CA LEU A 15 -44.83 -8.27 15.58
C LEU A 15 -43.62 -8.67 16.44
N PHE A 16 -43.64 -9.86 17.05
CA PHE A 16 -42.52 -10.40 17.83
C PHE A 16 -41.33 -10.82 16.95
N LEU A 17 -41.59 -11.35 15.75
CA LEU A 17 -40.58 -11.65 14.73
C LEU A 17 -39.90 -10.38 14.18
N LEU A 18 -40.60 -9.25 14.15
CA LEU A 18 -40.06 -7.95 13.72
C LEU A 18 -39.31 -7.19 14.82
N ALA A 19 -39.49 -7.57 16.09
CA ALA A 19 -38.96 -6.83 17.25
C ALA A 19 -37.56 -7.28 17.72
N GLY A 20 -37.04 -8.41 17.21
CA GLY A 20 -35.88 -9.07 17.82
C GLY A 20 -34.70 -9.28 16.89
N GLY A 21 -33.78 -8.31 16.86
CA GLY A 21 -32.42 -8.55 16.35
C GLY A 21 -31.61 -7.27 16.20
N LYS A 22 -30.59 -7.08 17.04
CA LYS A 22 -29.50 -6.15 16.70
C LYS A 22 -28.71 -6.78 15.56
N MET A 23 -29.02 -6.42 14.32
CA MET A 23 -28.20 -6.77 13.16
C MET A 23 -26.91 -5.94 13.22
N VAL A 24 -25.84 -6.53 13.78
CA VAL A 24 -24.48 -6.01 13.59
C VAL A 24 -23.93 -6.69 12.35
N ALA A 25 -24.16 -6.05 11.19
CA ALA A 25 -23.75 -6.58 9.88
C ALA A 25 -22.86 -5.58 9.13
N GLN A 26 -22.16 -4.70 9.85
CA GLN A 26 -21.28 -3.73 9.20
C GLN A 26 -20.00 -4.45 8.75
N GLN A 27 -19.89 -4.62 7.44
CA GLN A 27 -18.81 -5.38 6.82
C GLN A 27 -17.49 -4.62 6.91
N THR A 28 -16.43 -5.34 7.27
CA THR A 28 -15.06 -4.84 7.20
C THR A 28 -14.74 -4.52 5.75
N LEU A 29 -14.32 -3.29 5.47
CA LEU A 29 -13.94 -2.85 4.11
C LEU A 29 -12.43 -2.69 4.06
N ILE A 30 -11.82 -3.22 3.01
CA ILE A 30 -10.39 -3.12 2.77
C ILE A 30 -10.18 -2.57 1.38
N ASP A 31 -9.46 -1.47 1.30
CA ASP A 31 -9.11 -0.81 0.05
C ASP A 31 -7.60 -0.63 -0.02
N VAL A 32 -7.05 -0.86 -1.20
CA VAL A 32 -5.64 -0.75 -1.51
C VAL A 32 -5.48 0.17 -2.71
N LYS A 33 -4.61 1.17 -2.57
CA LYS A 33 -4.27 2.13 -3.62
C LYS A 33 -2.77 2.18 -3.81
N ILE A 34 -2.34 2.44 -5.03
CA ILE A 34 -0.93 2.62 -5.36
C ILE A 34 -0.70 4.06 -5.80
N ASP A 35 0.38 4.68 -5.33
CA ASP A 35 0.73 6.04 -5.71
C ASP A 35 1.08 6.13 -7.19
N SER A 36 2.02 5.29 -7.64
CA SER A 36 2.47 5.24 -9.03
C SER A 36 2.23 3.85 -9.59
N ALA A 37 1.24 3.74 -10.48
CA ALA A 37 0.93 2.48 -11.18
C ALA A 37 1.97 2.12 -12.24
N ALA A 38 2.87 3.03 -12.60
CA ALA A 38 3.97 2.81 -13.53
C ALA A 38 5.27 3.35 -12.93
N ILE A 39 6.27 2.49 -12.83
CA ILE A 39 7.60 2.81 -12.30
C ILE A 39 8.68 2.26 -13.24
N LEU A 40 9.90 2.78 -13.11
CA LEU A 40 11.08 2.18 -13.70
C LEU A 40 11.64 1.06 -12.82
N ILE A 41 12.44 0.17 -13.42
CA ILE A 41 13.22 -0.82 -12.68
C ILE A 41 14.05 -0.12 -11.58
N GLY A 42 13.93 -0.60 -10.34
CA GLY A 42 14.60 -0.08 -9.16
C GLY A 42 13.98 1.18 -8.54
N GLU A 43 12.96 1.76 -9.18
CA GLU A 43 12.18 2.85 -8.59
C GLU A 43 11.26 2.31 -7.48
N GLN A 44 10.91 3.17 -6.54
CA GLN A 44 10.09 2.83 -5.38
C GLN A 44 8.71 3.46 -5.51
N THR A 45 7.68 2.75 -5.08
CA THR A 45 6.32 3.30 -4.96
C THR A 45 5.65 2.82 -3.69
N VAL A 46 4.66 3.58 -3.23
CA VAL A 46 3.94 3.32 -2.00
C VAL A 46 2.59 2.68 -2.32
N LEU A 47 2.29 1.61 -1.59
CA LEU A 47 0.99 0.97 -1.56
C LEU A 47 0.27 1.36 -0.26
N HIS A 48 -0.83 2.09 -0.39
CA HIS A 48 -1.67 2.54 0.69
C HIS A 48 -2.75 1.52 0.99
N LEU A 49 -2.67 0.89 2.16
CA LEU A 49 -3.71 0.02 2.69
C LEU A 49 -4.62 0.82 3.63
N THR A 50 -5.92 0.75 3.38
CA THR A 50 -6.96 1.33 4.23
C THR A 50 -7.93 0.24 4.67
N VAL A 51 -8.09 0.06 5.98
CA VAL A 51 -9.04 -0.88 6.57
C VAL A 51 -10.08 -0.11 7.37
N THR A 52 -11.35 -0.32 7.09
CA THR A 52 -12.47 0.26 7.85
C THR A 52 -13.26 -0.86 8.53
N THR A 53 -13.26 -0.88 9.86
CA THR A 53 -13.87 -1.92 10.69
C THR A 53 -14.65 -1.28 11.86
N ASP A 54 -15.27 -2.10 12.70
CA ASP A 54 -15.91 -1.65 13.95
C ASP A 54 -14.86 -1.46 15.05
N LYS A 55 -15.02 -0.44 15.90
CA LYS A 55 -14.02 -0.08 16.93
C LYS A 55 -13.63 -1.21 17.88
N ASP A 56 -14.58 -2.06 18.23
CA ASP A 56 -14.38 -3.13 19.22
C ASP A 56 -13.97 -4.47 18.59
N LYS A 57 -13.78 -4.52 17.26
CA LYS A 57 -13.35 -5.74 16.57
C LYS A 57 -11.83 -5.87 16.56
N PRO A 58 -11.27 -7.03 16.96
CA PRO A 58 -9.84 -7.30 16.76
C PRO A 58 -9.56 -7.47 15.27
N VAL A 59 -8.63 -6.68 14.74
CA VAL A 59 -8.22 -6.74 13.34
C VAL A 59 -6.73 -6.99 13.24
N GLN A 60 -6.36 -8.00 12.46
CA GLN A 60 -4.97 -8.35 12.17
C GLN A 60 -4.69 -8.21 10.68
N ILE A 61 -3.80 -7.28 10.33
CA ILE A 61 -3.30 -7.09 8.97
C ILE A 61 -2.14 -8.07 8.75
N VAL A 62 -2.19 -8.86 7.67
CA VAL A 62 -1.13 -9.83 7.36
C VAL A 62 -0.47 -9.47 6.04
N ILE A 63 0.69 -8.82 6.14
CA ILE A 63 1.52 -8.42 4.99
C ILE A 63 2.84 -9.19 5.06
N PRO A 64 3.31 -9.79 3.95
CA PRO A 64 4.66 -10.36 3.88
C PRO A 64 5.73 -9.29 4.11
N ASN A 65 6.76 -9.58 4.91
CA ASN A 65 7.81 -8.61 5.21
C ASN A 65 8.80 -8.39 4.06
N ASP A 66 9.07 -9.43 3.26
CA ASP A 66 10.18 -9.38 2.30
C ASP A 66 9.70 -9.19 0.85
N THR A 67 8.60 -9.83 0.47
CA THR A 67 8.18 -9.92 -0.94
C THR A 67 6.67 -10.09 -1.03
N LEU A 68 5.99 -9.23 -1.79
CA LEU A 68 4.56 -9.36 -2.04
C LEU A 68 4.26 -10.49 -3.03
N MET A 69 5.08 -10.57 -4.08
CA MET A 69 5.07 -11.64 -5.07
C MET A 69 6.42 -11.70 -5.77
N ARG A 70 6.71 -12.78 -6.48
CA ARG A 70 7.97 -12.91 -7.24
C ARG A 70 8.17 -11.69 -8.16
N GLY A 71 9.28 -10.98 -7.97
CA GLY A 71 9.64 -9.76 -8.72
C GLY A 71 9.21 -8.44 -8.07
N VAL A 72 8.42 -8.45 -6.99
CA VAL A 72 8.00 -7.24 -6.25
C VAL A 72 8.38 -7.37 -4.78
N GLU A 73 9.36 -6.57 -4.38
CA GLU A 73 9.96 -6.58 -3.04
C GLU A 73 9.31 -5.56 -2.12
N VAL A 74 9.27 -5.89 -0.83
CA VAL A 74 8.84 -4.97 0.22
C VAL A 74 10.10 -4.40 0.88
N LEU A 75 10.25 -3.09 0.83
CA LEU A 75 11.39 -2.39 1.39
C LEU A 75 11.13 -1.94 2.82
N SER A 76 9.92 -1.46 3.10
CA SER A 76 9.54 -1.08 4.44
C SER A 76 8.02 -1.12 4.63
N LEU A 77 7.62 -1.31 5.89
CA LEU A 77 6.25 -1.26 6.34
C LEU A 77 6.12 -0.11 7.34
N SER A 78 5.22 0.83 7.08
CA SER A 78 4.90 1.85 8.06
C SER A 78 4.14 1.24 9.24
N LYS A 79 4.19 1.92 10.37
CA LYS A 79 3.39 1.53 11.54
C LYS A 79 1.92 1.77 11.21
N ALA A 80 1.08 0.78 11.49
CA ALA A 80 -0.37 0.93 11.36
C ALA A 80 -0.86 2.08 12.26
N ASP A 81 -1.51 3.05 11.66
CA ASP A 81 -2.14 4.19 12.34
C ASP A 81 -3.65 4.00 12.37
N SER A 82 -4.26 4.18 13.54
CA SER A 82 -5.67 3.89 13.77
C SER A 82 -6.40 5.12 14.28
N SER A 83 -7.48 5.50 13.61
CA SER A 83 -8.33 6.64 13.97
C SER A 83 -9.78 6.20 14.07
N VAL A 84 -10.52 6.76 15.04
CA VAL A 84 -11.97 6.53 15.14
C VAL A 84 -12.66 7.56 14.26
N ILE A 85 -13.51 7.09 13.36
CA ILE A 85 -14.32 7.90 12.44
C ILE A 85 -15.80 7.86 12.86
N GLU A 86 -16.65 8.60 12.16
CA GLU A 86 -18.09 8.65 12.42
C GLU A 86 -18.74 7.25 12.45
N ASN A 87 -19.78 7.09 13.28
CA ASN A 87 -20.48 5.83 13.55
C ASN A 87 -19.65 4.77 14.31
N ASP A 88 -18.74 5.21 15.20
CA ASP A 88 -17.90 4.32 16.03
C ASP A 88 -17.10 3.29 15.20
N ARG A 89 -16.71 3.67 13.98
CA ARG A 89 -15.87 2.84 13.12
C ARG A 89 -14.39 3.16 13.34
N LEU A 90 -13.55 2.16 13.16
CA LEU A 90 -12.11 2.28 13.20
C LEU A 90 -11.56 2.28 11.78
N LEU A 91 -10.78 3.31 11.46
CA LEU A 91 -10.04 3.44 10.23
C LEU A 91 -8.56 3.19 10.52
N ILE A 92 -8.01 2.12 9.94
CA ILE A 92 -6.60 1.76 10.05
C ILE A 92 -5.93 2.04 8.71
N LYS A 93 -4.82 2.79 8.72
CA LYS A 93 -4.00 3.08 7.55
C LYS A 93 -2.62 2.50 7.73
N GLN A 94 -2.09 1.90 6.68
CA GLN A 94 -0.73 1.38 6.66
C GLN A 94 -0.15 1.50 5.25
N ASP A 95 1.10 1.95 5.18
CA ASP A 95 1.81 2.18 3.94
C ASP A 95 2.90 1.12 3.77
N ILE A 96 3.01 0.61 2.54
CA ILE A 96 3.96 -0.45 2.19
C ILE A 96 4.82 0.11 1.06
N LEU A 97 6.11 0.29 1.32
CA LEU A 97 7.06 0.74 0.31
C LEU A 97 7.53 -0.47 -0.49
N ILE A 98 7.31 -0.45 -1.80
CA ILE A 98 7.64 -1.55 -2.69
C ILE A 98 8.57 -1.11 -3.83
N THR A 99 9.33 -2.07 -4.36
CA THR A 99 10.16 -1.89 -5.56
C THR A 99 10.18 -3.17 -6.40
N SER A 100 10.71 -3.06 -7.61
CA SER A 100 10.88 -4.19 -8.52
C SER A 100 12.10 -3.99 -9.39
N PHE A 101 12.86 -5.06 -9.59
CA PHE A 101 14.06 -5.05 -10.44
C PHE A 101 13.85 -5.71 -11.82
N ASP A 102 12.67 -6.29 -12.05
CA ASP A 102 12.33 -7.01 -13.27
C ASP A 102 11.21 -6.26 -14.00
N SER A 103 11.41 -5.97 -15.30
CA SER A 103 10.36 -5.34 -16.10
C SER A 103 9.22 -6.31 -16.36
N SER A 104 8.04 -5.98 -15.86
CA SER A 104 6.81 -6.73 -16.10
C SER A 104 5.58 -5.89 -15.75
N LEU A 105 4.41 -6.36 -16.17
CA LEU A 105 3.14 -5.89 -15.64
C LEU A 105 2.70 -6.85 -14.53
N TYR A 106 2.82 -6.41 -13.28
CA TYR A 106 2.43 -7.16 -12.10
C TYR A 106 0.98 -6.87 -11.74
N LEU A 107 0.18 -7.92 -11.60
CA LEU A 107 -1.11 -7.82 -10.92
C LEU A 107 -0.88 -8.21 -9.46
N LEU A 108 -0.82 -7.21 -8.57
CA LEU A 108 -0.50 -7.44 -7.18
C LEU A 108 -1.58 -8.29 -6.51
N PRO A 109 -1.20 -9.27 -5.66
CA PRO A 109 -2.16 -10.11 -4.97
C PRO A 109 -2.96 -9.26 -3.99
N PRO A 110 -4.24 -9.60 -3.76
CA PRO A 110 -5.03 -8.90 -2.77
C PRO A 110 -4.44 -9.14 -1.38
N LEU A 111 -4.37 -8.08 -0.58
CA LEU A 111 -3.93 -8.17 0.81
C LEU A 111 -5.04 -8.78 1.66
N LYS A 112 -4.64 -9.55 2.66
CA LYS A 112 -5.57 -10.25 3.56
C LYS A 112 -5.56 -9.59 4.94
N VAL A 113 -6.75 -9.45 5.50
CA VAL A 113 -6.95 -8.96 6.86
C VAL A 113 -7.91 -9.91 7.56
N ILE A 114 -7.56 -10.29 8.79
CA ILE A 114 -8.37 -11.17 9.61
C ILE A 114 -9.17 -10.29 10.57
N ASP A 115 -10.49 -10.32 10.49
CA ASP A 115 -11.40 -9.50 11.31
C ASP A 115 -11.94 -10.25 12.54
N GLY A 116 -11.07 -11.10 13.10
CA GLY A 116 -11.33 -11.94 14.26
C GLY A 116 -11.98 -13.27 13.92
N VAL A 117 -12.98 -13.27 13.04
CA VAL A 117 -13.76 -14.49 12.69
C VAL A 117 -13.59 -14.86 11.22
N ASP A 118 -13.48 -13.88 10.32
CA ASP A 118 -13.36 -14.12 8.89
C ASP A 118 -12.05 -13.52 8.32
N THR A 119 -11.72 -13.92 7.09
CA THR A 119 -10.63 -13.33 6.31
C THR A 119 -11.22 -12.52 5.17
N VAL A 120 -10.98 -11.22 5.19
CA VAL A 120 -11.43 -10.30 4.15
C VAL A 120 -10.23 -9.92 3.27
N TYR A 121 -10.47 -9.82 1.97
CA TYR A 121 -9.47 -9.50 0.97
C TYR A 121 -9.66 -8.10 0.42
N SER A 122 -8.56 -7.41 0.11
CA SER A 122 -8.59 -6.14 -0.60
C SER A 122 -8.94 -6.30 -2.09
N ASN A 123 -9.17 -5.18 -2.76
CA ASN A 123 -9.06 -5.10 -4.21
C ASN A 123 -7.63 -5.40 -4.69
N GLN A 124 -7.51 -5.74 -5.97
CA GLN A 124 -6.23 -5.88 -6.66
C GLN A 124 -5.83 -4.58 -7.38
N VAL A 125 -4.54 -4.34 -7.48
CA VAL A 125 -3.96 -3.22 -8.24
C VAL A 125 -2.90 -3.74 -9.19
N ALA A 126 -2.70 -3.04 -10.30
CA ALA A 126 -1.65 -3.36 -11.27
C ALA A 126 -0.47 -2.40 -11.13
N LEU A 127 0.75 -2.96 -11.21
CA LEU A 127 2.01 -2.23 -11.21
C LEU A 127 2.77 -2.54 -12.51
N LYS A 128 2.99 -1.53 -13.34
CA LYS A 128 3.80 -1.62 -14.55
C LYS A 128 5.24 -1.22 -14.23
N VAL A 129 6.18 -2.13 -14.47
CA VAL A 129 7.62 -1.87 -14.29
C VAL A 129 8.28 -1.85 -15.66
N SER A 130 8.86 -0.71 -16.02
CA SER A 130 9.47 -0.48 -17.33
C SER A 130 10.98 -0.33 -17.23
N THR A 131 11.71 -0.72 -18.27
CA THR A 131 13.14 -0.41 -18.39
C THR A 131 13.32 1.05 -18.79
N ILE A 132 14.54 1.57 -18.59
CA ILE A 132 14.94 2.83 -19.20
C ILE A 132 14.92 2.64 -20.72
N PRO A 133 14.22 3.52 -21.48
CA PRO A 133 14.18 3.41 -22.93
C PRO A 133 15.58 3.62 -23.51
N VAL A 134 16.00 2.72 -24.39
CA VAL A 134 17.22 2.89 -25.18
C VAL A 134 16.95 3.84 -26.34
N ASN A 135 17.91 4.71 -26.66
CA ASN A 135 17.79 5.60 -27.81
C ASN A 135 17.92 4.78 -29.10
N VAL A 136 16.80 4.63 -29.82
CA VAL A 136 16.74 3.88 -31.08
C VAL A 136 17.00 4.75 -32.32
N ASP A 137 16.98 6.09 -32.17
CA ASP A 137 17.14 7.02 -33.30
C ASP A 137 18.60 7.13 -33.74
N LYS A 138 19.54 6.82 -32.84
CA LYS A 138 20.97 6.83 -33.10
C LYS A 138 21.63 5.59 -32.51
N PRO A 139 21.38 4.41 -33.10
CA PRO A 139 21.89 3.14 -32.58
C PRO A 139 23.42 3.05 -32.64
N GLU A 140 24.07 3.90 -33.44
CA GLU A 140 25.53 3.94 -33.64
C GLU A 140 26.25 4.91 -32.71
N GLU A 141 25.50 5.71 -31.93
CA GLU A 141 26.08 6.63 -30.95
C GLU A 141 26.50 5.85 -29.69
N PHE A 142 27.64 5.17 -29.79
CA PHE A 142 28.28 4.51 -28.66
C PHE A 142 29.08 5.55 -27.86
N TYR A 143 28.75 5.69 -26.58
CA TYR A 143 29.53 6.52 -25.67
C TYR A 143 30.75 5.74 -25.19
N ASP A 144 31.91 6.38 -25.22
CA ASP A 144 33.13 5.85 -24.62
C ASP A 144 33.00 5.80 -23.07
N ILE A 145 33.92 5.10 -22.42
CA ILE A 145 34.00 5.01 -20.97
C ILE A 145 34.03 6.43 -20.39
N LYS A 146 33.08 6.73 -19.51
CA LYS A 146 33.02 8.02 -18.82
C LYS A 146 34.32 8.27 -18.06
N ASP A 147 34.86 9.48 -18.19
CA ASP A 147 36.01 9.91 -17.42
C ASP A 147 35.74 9.88 -15.91
N ILE A 148 36.82 9.77 -15.14
CA ILE A 148 36.78 9.81 -13.68
C ILE A 148 36.24 11.19 -13.26
N TRP A 149 35.22 11.18 -12.40
CA TRP A 149 34.68 12.40 -11.82
C TRP A 149 35.75 13.09 -10.97
N LYS A 150 36.21 14.27 -11.39
CA LYS A 150 37.19 15.05 -10.63
C LYS A 150 36.48 15.73 -9.44
N PRO A 151 37.05 15.66 -8.22
CA PRO A 151 36.51 16.42 -7.10
C PRO A 151 36.56 17.92 -7.40
N PRO A 152 35.63 18.71 -6.84
CA PRO A 152 35.70 20.17 -6.95
C PRO A 152 37.00 20.67 -6.31
N PHE A 153 37.56 21.74 -6.89
CA PHE A 153 38.77 22.34 -6.34
C PHE A 153 38.48 22.98 -4.98
N VAL A 154 39.20 22.55 -3.94
CA VAL A 154 39.12 23.11 -2.60
C VAL A 154 40.50 23.66 -2.23
N LEU A 155 40.62 24.99 -2.11
CA LEU A 155 41.88 25.66 -1.75
C LEU A 155 42.46 25.18 -0.41
N ALA A 156 41.58 24.86 0.55
CA ALA A 156 41.99 24.42 1.88
C ALA A 156 42.82 23.13 1.87
N ASP A 157 42.61 22.24 0.89
CA ASP A 157 43.39 20.99 0.75
C ASP A 157 44.88 21.26 0.49
N TYR A 158 45.21 22.46 0.00
CA TYR A 158 46.58 22.87 -0.32
C TYR A 158 47.23 23.71 0.79
N TYR A 159 46.50 24.09 1.84
CA TYR A 159 47.04 24.90 2.94
C TYR A 159 48.27 24.28 3.61
N PRO A 160 48.34 22.96 3.90
CA PRO A 160 49.54 22.37 4.49
C PRO A 160 50.77 22.55 3.60
N LEU A 161 50.61 22.45 2.27
CA LEU A 161 51.68 22.65 1.30
C LEU A 161 52.10 24.12 1.25
N ILE A 162 51.12 25.04 1.22
CA ILE A 162 51.35 26.49 1.17
C ILE A 162 52.08 26.96 2.43
N TYR A 163 51.62 26.56 3.63
CA TYR A 163 52.28 26.90 4.89
C TYR A 163 53.66 26.25 5.02
N GLY A 164 53.82 25.02 4.53
CA GLY A 164 55.12 24.34 4.50
C GLY A 164 56.17 25.09 3.67
N ILE A 165 55.77 25.71 2.56
CA ILE A 165 56.66 26.54 1.73
C ILE A 165 56.91 27.92 2.38
N LEU A 166 55.89 28.54 2.98
CA LEU A 166 55.99 29.88 3.58
C LEU A 166 56.80 29.91 4.88
N LEU A 167 56.84 28.80 5.62
CA LEU A 167 57.55 28.67 6.90
C LEU A 167 58.91 27.98 6.77
N ALA A 168 59.33 27.63 5.55
CA ALA A 168 60.68 27.15 5.23
C ALA A 168 61.62 28.33 4.92
#